data_AF-A0A2S6HKF8-F1
#
_entry.id   AF-A0A2S6HKF8-F1
#
_cell.length_a   1.000
_cell.length_b   1.000
_cell.length_c   1.000
_cell.angle_alpha   90.00
_cell.angle_beta   90.00
_cell.angle_gamma   90.00
#
_symmetry.space_group_name_H-M   'P 1'
#
loop_
_entity.id
_entity.type
_entity.pdbx_description
1 polymer ?
#
loop_
_entity_poly.entity_id
_entity_poly.type
_entity_poly.pdbx_seq_one_letter_code
_entity_poly.pdbx_strand_id
1 'polypeptide(L)'
;MATYCDRLRPVREWNPPYNIQQPDNAKAHSIRWAREAMAHDLSLSLDCIVPVCLAPEKPAYNIEDGLMPLIHEHLNAAQRVRFLCCLRQQQAESYWRQWRKQALQAGQLILDKIS
;
A
#
# COMPACT_ATOMS: atom_id res chain seq x y z
N MET A 1 1.57 0.48 -7.04
CA MET A 1 1.18 1.54 -8.00
C MET A 1 2.42 2.29 -8.45
N ALA A 2 2.54 2.55 -9.74
CA ALA A 2 3.61 3.35 -10.32
C ALA A 2 3.06 4.74 -10.66
N THR A 3 3.39 5.74 -9.85
CA THR A 3 2.98 7.14 -10.07
C THR A 3 3.91 7.86 -11.04
N TYR A 4 3.43 8.96 -11.60
CA TYR A 4 4.21 9.85 -12.47
C TYR A 4 4.68 9.21 -13.78
N CYS A 5 3.89 8.27 -14.34
CA CYS A 5 4.18 7.70 -15.66
C CYS A 5 4.20 8.76 -16.78
N ASP A 6 3.58 9.92 -16.55
CA ASP A 6 3.64 11.09 -17.42
C ASP A 6 5.04 11.71 -17.57
N ARG A 7 5.93 11.45 -16.61
CA ARG A 7 7.32 11.95 -16.63
C ARG A 7 8.30 11.00 -17.32
N LEU A 8 7.86 9.80 -17.69
CA LEU A 8 8.68 8.88 -18.48
C LEU A 8 8.95 9.47 -19.86
N ARG A 9 10.09 9.10 -20.45
CA ARG A 9 10.42 9.52 -21.82
C ARG A 9 9.38 8.94 -22.80
N PRO A 10 9.09 9.61 -23.92
CA PRO A 10 9.34 11.03 -24.18
C PRO A 10 8.54 11.92 -23.21
N VAL A 11 9.22 12.85 -22.52
CA VAL A 11 8.62 13.63 -21.41
C VAL A 11 7.53 14.60 -21.91
N ARG A 12 7.71 15.11 -23.14
CA ARG A 12 6.78 16.05 -23.77
C ARG A 12 5.53 15.38 -24.35
N GLU A 13 5.53 14.05 -24.45
CA GLU A 13 4.39 13.30 -24.96
C GLU A 13 3.49 12.86 -23.82
N TRP A 14 2.29 13.44 -23.79
CA TRP A 14 1.23 13.07 -22.87
C TRP A 14 -0.15 13.22 -23.51
N ASN A 15 -0.61 12.16 -24.17
CA ASN A 15 -1.92 12.05 -24.78
C ASN A 15 -2.55 10.67 -24.47
N PRO A 16 -2.93 10.39 -23.21
CA PRO A 16 -3.62 9.14 -22.87
C PRO A 16 -4.98 9.04 -23.61
N PRO A 17 -5.52 7.82 -23.83
CA PRO A 17 -5.09 6.56 -23.25
C PRO A 17 -3.93 5.88 -24.00
N TYR A 18 -3.07 5.17 -23.25
CA TYR A 18 -2.00 4.34 -23.79
C TYR A 18 -2.32 2.85 -23.63
N ASN A 19 -2.14 2.06 -24.69
CA ASN A 19 -2.18 0.60 -24.62
C ASN A 19 -0.81 0.06 -24.14
N ILE A 20 -0.73 -0.34 -22.88
CA ILE A 20 0.51 -0.86 -22.27
C ILE A 20 0.63 -2.39 -22.36
N GLN A 21 -0.39 -3.08 -22.86
CA GLN A 21 -0.33 -4.52 -23.14
C GLN A 21 0.23 -4.79 -24.52
N GLN A 22 -0.15 -3.95 -25.48
CA GLN A 22 0.39 -3.93 -26.83
C GLN A 22 0.85 -2.49 -27.14
N PRO A 23 2.04 -2.09 -26.65
CA PRO A 23 2.55 -0.75 -26.86
C PRO A 23 2.77 -0.48 -28.35
N ASP A 24 2.18 0.60 -28.84
CA ASP A 24 2.18 1.05 -30.24
C ASP A 24 3.02 2.32 -30.46
N ASN A 25 3.48 2.95 -29.38
CA ASN A 25 4.26 4.19 -29.42
C ASN A 25 5.33 4.24 -28.32
N ALA A 26 6.30 5.14 -28.50
CA ALA A 26 7.48 5.25 -27.63
C ALA A 26 7.12 5.52 -26.15
N LYS A 27 6.06 6.28 -25.89
CA LYS A 27 5.58 6.55 -24.53
C LYS A 27 4.98 5.29 -23.90
N ALA A 28 4.14 4.56 -24.63
CA ALA A 28 3.57 3.30 -24.18
C ALA A 28 4.64 2.25 -23.88
N HIS A 29 5.66 2.12 -24.73
CA HIS A 29 6.82 1.27 -24.48
C HIS A 29 7.58 1.66 -23.22
N SER A 30 7.83 2.95 -23.02
CA SER A 30 8.55 3.43 -21.83
C SER A 30 7.76 3.18 -20.54
N ILE A 31 6.42 3.35 -20.58
CA ILE A 31 5.54 2.97 -19.47
C ILE A 31 5.64 1.46 -19.20
N ARG A 32 5.58 0.62 -20.24
CA ARG A 32 5.70 -0.84 -20.11
C ARG A 32 7.02 -1.27 -19.46
N TRP A 33 8.15 -0.76 -19.96
CA TRP A 33 9.47 -1.07 -19.40
C TRP A 33 9.61 -0.64 -17.94
N ALA A 34 9.09 0.54 -17.59
CA ALA A 34 9.09 0.97 -16.19
C ALA A 34 8.29 0.00 -15.31
N ARG A 35 7.13 -0.49 -15.78
CA ARG A 35 6.35 -1.51 -15.04
C ARG A 35 7.14 -2.80 -14.84
N GLU A 36 7.79 -3.28 -15.89
CA GLU A 36 8.57 -4.53 -15.86
C GLU A 36 9.75 -4.42 -14.90
N ALA A 37 10.49 -3.31 -14.93
CA ALA A 37 11.57 -3.04 -13.98
C ALA A 37 11.06 -3.03 -12.52
N MET A 38 9.96 -2.32 -12.26
CA MET A 38 9.36 -2.28 -10.91
C MET A 38 8.84 -3.65 -10.46
N ALA A 39 8.22 -4.43 -11.34
CA ALA A 39 7.75 -5.77 -11.03
C ALA A 39 8.92 -6.68 -10.64
N HIS A 40 10.01 -6.63 -11.41
CA HIS A 40 11.24 -7.35 -11.14
C HIS A 40 11.85 -6.93 -9.78
N ASP A 41 12.09 -5.64 -9.59
CA ASP A 41 12.79 -5.12 -8.41
C ASP A 41 12.00 -5.35 -7.11
N LEU A 42 10.67 -5.32 -7.18
CA LEU A 42 9.79 -5.58 -6.05
C LEU A 42 9.41 -7.06 -5.90
N SER A 43 9.83 -7.93 -6.83
CA SER A 43 9.43 -9.34 -6.90
C SER A 43 7.90 -9.52 -6.86
N LEU A 44 7.19 -8.65 -7.60
CA LEU A 44 5.73 -8.66 -7.71
C LEU A 44 5.29 -9.12 -9.10
N SER A 45 4.06 -9.63 -9.20
CA SER A 45 3.43 -9.82 -10.51
C SER A 45 3.30 -8.48 -11.24
N LEU A 46 3.50 -8.49 -12.56
CA LEU A 46 3.35 -7.31 -13.39
C LEU A 46 1.92 -6.73 -13.32
N ASP A 47 0.92 -7.59 -13.07
CA ASP A 47 -0.47 -7.21 -12.90
C ASP A 47 -0.69 -6.34 -11.64
N CYS A 48 0.17 -6.49 -10.63
CA CYS A 48 0.16 -5.64 -9.44
C CYS A 48 0.78 -4.24 -9.68
N ILE A 49 1.45 -4.03 -10.80
CA ILE A 49 2.07 -2.75 -11.15
C ILE A 49 1.18 -1.98 -12.12
N VAL A 50 0.29 -1.15 -11.58
CA VAL A 50 -0.58 -0.26 -12.36
C VAL A 50 0.10 1.10 -12.54
N PRO A 51 0.42 1.53 -13.77
CA PRO A 51 0.91 2.88 -14.04
C PRO A 51 -0.25 3.87 -13.99
N VAL A 52 -0.08 4.97 -13.28
CA VAL A 52 -1.13 6.00 -13.17
C VAL A 52 -0.56 7.41 -13.28
N CYS A 53 -1.40 8.34 -13.70
CA CYS A 53 -1.13 9.77 -13.63
C CYS A 53 -2.31 10.50 -12.95
N LEU A 54 -1.98 11.34 -11.98
CA LEU A 54 -2.90 12.22 -11.25
C LEU A 54 -2.35 13.65 -11.18
N ALA A 55 -1.48 14.04 -12.11
CA ALA A 55 -0.93 15.39 -12.13
C ALA A 55 -2.05 16.40 -12.44
N PRO A 56 -2.22 17.47 -11.63
CA PRO A 56 -3.37 18.36 -11.74
C PRO A 56 -3.44 19.09 -13.09
N GLU A 57 -2.30 19.32 -13.73
CA GLU A 57 -2.20 20.02 -15.02
C GLU A 57 -2.25 19.09 -16.24
N LYS A 58 -2.47 17.79 -16.04
CA LYS A 58 -2.48 16.79 -17.12
C LYS A 58 -3.72 15.90 -17.04
N PRO A 59 -4.20 15.39 -18.19
CA PRO A 59 -5.21 14.33 -18.19
C PRO A 59 -4.79 13.17 -17.28
N ALA A 60 -5.69 12.77 -16.39
CA ALA A 60 -5.52 11.60 -15.54
C ALA A 60 -5.45 10.34 -16.41
N TYR A 61 -4.74 9.32 -15.93
CA TYR A 61 -4.58 8.07 -16.67
C TYR A 61 -4.70 6.87 -15.75
N ASN A 62 -5.51 5.90 -16.20
CA ASN A 62 -5.58 4.53 -15.69
C ASN A 62 -6.05 4.41 -14.23
N ILE A 63 -6.87 5.36 -13.79
CA ILE A 63 -7.47 5.36 -12.44
C ILE A 63 -8.65 4.40 -12.41
N GLU A 64 -9.68 4.67 -13.21
CA GLU A 64 -10.92 3.90 -13.21
C GLU A 64 -10.74 2.49 -13.77
N ASP A 65 -10.01 2.35 -14.89
CA ASP A 65 -9.86 1.05 -15.57
C ASP A 65 -8.73 0.18 -15.01
N GLY A 66 -7.77 0.78 -14.30
CA GLY A 66 -6.57 0.10 -13.82
C GLY A 66 -6.48 0.04 -12.31
N LEU A 67 -6.45 1.20 -11.65
CA LEU A 67 -6.18 1.28 -10.23
C LEU A 67 -7.38 0.83 -9.38
N MET A 68 -8.58 1.31 -9.71
CA MET A 68 -9.79 1.04 -8.93
C MET A 68 -10.15 -0.45 -8.85
N PRO A 69 -10.11 -1.24 -9.95
CA PRO A 69 -10.39 -2.67 -9.90
C PRO A 69 -9.37 -3.43 -9.06
N LEU A 70 -8.08 -3.09 -9.17
CA LEU A 70 -7.03 -3.74 -8.39
C LEU A 70 -7.15 -3.45 -6.89
N ILE A 71 -7.49 -2.20 -6.53
CA ILE A 71 -7.80 -1.86 -5.13
C ILE A 71 -9.00 -2.68 -4.64
N HIS A 72 -10.05 -2.77 -5.45
CA HIS A 72 -11.25 -3.51 -5.09
C HIS A 72 -10.96 -5.00 -4.85
N GLU A 73 -10.17 -5.62 -5.72
CA GLU A 73 -9.75 -7.03 -5.59
C GLU A 73 -9.02 -7.31 -4.27
N HIS A 74 -8.14 -6.39 -3.86
CA HIS A 74 -7.34 -6.56 -2.64
C HIS A 74 -8.00 -5.99 -1.36
N LEU A 75 -9.13 -5.29 -1.48
CA LEU A 75 -9.76 -4.57 -0.37
C LEU A 75 -10.14 -5.51 0.78
N ASN A 76 -10.74 -6.67 0.46
CA ASN A 76 -11.17 -7.64 1.48
C ASN A 76 -9.97 -8.18 2.29
N ALA A 77 -8.86 -8.50 1.62
CA ALA A 77 -7.65 -8.95 2.29
C ALA A 77 -7.06 -7.85 3.18
N ALA A 78 -6.98 -6.61 2.68
CA ALA A 78 -6.50 -5.46 3.45
C ALA A 78 -7.35 -5.18 4.69
N GLN A 79 -8.68 -5.28 4.59
CA GLN A 79 -9.60 -5.11 5.71
C GLN A 79 -9.38 -6.17 6.80
N ARG A 80 -9.16 -7.43 6.42
CA ARG A 80 -8.84 -8.52 7.38
C ARG A 80 -7.54 -8.26 8.11
N VAL A 81 -6.48 -7.87 7.39
CA VAL A 81 -5.19 -7.52 8.01
C VAL A 81 -5.35 -6.36 8.98
N ARG A 82 -6.06 -5.30 8.57
CA ARG A 82 -6.36 -4.15 9.45
C ARG A 82 -7.08 -4.57 10.73
N PHE A 83 -8.11 -5.40 10.62
CA PHE A 83 -8.84 -5.91 11.77
C PHE A 83 -7.93 -6.66 12.76
N LEU A 84 -7.10 -7.58 12.27
CA LEU A 84 -6.15 -8.32 13.11
C LEU A 84 -5.11 -7.41 13.76
N CYS A 85 -4.61 -6.40 13.04
CA CYS A 85 -3.70 -5.41 13.60
C CYS A 85 -4.35 -4.61 14.74
N CYS A 86 -5.59 -4.15 14.55
CA CYS A 86 -6.33 -3.43 15.58
C CYS A 86 -6.60 -4.31 16.81
N LEU A 87 -6.99 -5.57 16.62
CA LEU A 87 -7.17 -6.52 17.73
C LEU A 87 -5.88 -6.72 18.52
N ARG A 88 -4.75 -6.90 17.83
CA ARG A 88 -3.44 -7.07 18.49
C ARG A 88 -3.06 -5.84 19.32
N GLN A 89 -3.30 -4.65 18.77
CA GLN A 89 -3.05 -3.40 19.49
C GLN A 89 -3.91 -3.29 20.76
N GLN A 90 -5.20 -3.62 20.68
CA GLN A 90 -6.10 -3.61 21.84
C GLN A 90 -5.71 -4.65 22.90
N GLN A 91 -5.28 -5.84 22.48
CA GLN A 91 -4.78 -6.86 23.41
C GLN A 91 -3.51 -6.40 24.13
N ALA A 92 -2.57 -5.77 23.42
CA ALA A 92 -1.35 -5.24 24.03
C ALA A 92 -1.67 -4.19 25.11
N GLU A 93 -2.58 -3.25 24.84
CA GLU A 93 -3.01 -2.28 25.85
C GLU A 93 -3.66 -2.93 27.07
N SER A 94 -4.53 -3.92 26.84
CA SER A 94 -5.20 -4.66 27.91
C SER A 94 -4.21 -5.42 28.78
N TYR A 95 -3.23 -6.07 28.14
CA TYR A 95 -2.13 -6.77 28.81
C TYR A 95 -1.32 -5.80 29.67
N TRP A 96 -0.91 -4.65 29.14
CA TRP A 96 -0.18 -3.63 29.91
C TRP A 96 -0.97 -3.11 31.12
N ARG A 97 -2.30 -2.95 30.99
CA ARG A 97 -3.16 -2.56 32.14
C ARG A 97 -3.22 -3.64 33.21
N GLN A 98 -3.33 -4.91 32.82
CA GLN A 98 -3.36 -6.04 33.75
C GLN A 98 -2.02 -6.21 34.49
N TRP A 99 -0.90 -6.11 33.77
CA TRP A 99 0.44 -6.14 34.37
C TRP A 99 0.65 -5.06 35.41
N ARG A 100 0.20 -3.82 35.13
CA ARG A 100 0.27 -2.72 36.11
C ARG A 100 -0.54 -3.02 37.38
N LYS A 101 -1.75 -3.59 37.24
CA LYS A 101 -2.57 -3.99 38.39
C LYS A 101 -1.88 -5.08 39.22
N GLN A 102 -1.34 -6.11 38.57
CA GLN A 102 -0.64 -7.19 39.27
C GLN A 102 0.63 -6.69 39.99
N ALA A 103 1.39 -5.79 39.38
CA ALA A 103 2.58 -5.20 40.00
C ALA A 103 2.22 -4.39 41.26
N LEU A 104 1.13 -3.60 41.23
CA LEU A 104 0.66 -2.84 42.39
C LEU A 104 0.22 -3.77 43.53
N GLN A 105 -0.56 -4.81 43.22
CA GLN A 105 -1.04 -5.77 44.22
C GLN A 105 0.11 -6.59 44.84
N ALA A 106 1.09 -7.01 44.04
CA ALA A 106 2.28 -7.70 44.55
C ALA A 106 3.12 -6.79 45.45
N GLY A 107 3.25 -5.50 45.12
CA GLY A 107 3.94 -4.52 45.95
C GLY A 107 3.26 -4.30 47.31
N GLN A 108 1.93 -4.24 47.35
CA GLN A 108 1.15 -4.14 48.60
C GLN A 108 1.37 -5.36 49.50
N LEU A 109 1.33 -6.57 48.94
CA LEU A 109 1.55 -7.81 49.72
C LEU A 109 2.94 -7.91 50.34
N ILE A 110 3.96 -7.33 49.70
CA ILE A 110 5.34 -7.32 50.24
C ILE A 110 5.43 -6.32 51.42
N LEU A 111 4.80 -5.15 51.30
CA LEU A 111 4.74 -4.15 52.38
C LEU A 111 3.98 -4.68 53.60
N ASP A 112 2.85 -5.35 53.39
CA ASP A 112 2.06 -5.96 54.47
C ASP A 112 2.78 -7.11 55.18
N LYS A 113 3.77 -7.75 54.53
CA LYS A 113 4.56 -8.85 55.11
C LYS A 113 5.79 -8.38 55.91
N ILE A 114 6.18 -7.12 55.77
CA ILE A 114 7.38 -6.54 56.40
C ILE A 114 7.00 -5.62 57.58
N SER A 115 5.72 -5.26 57.70
CA SER A 115 5.17 -4.52 58.85
C SER A 115 4.62 -5.43 59.93
#